data_AF-A0A8X8WCK7-F1
#
_entry.id   AF-A0A8X8WCK7-F1
#
_cell.length_a   1.000
_cell.length_b   1.000
_cell.length_c   1.000
_cell.angle_alpha   90.00
_cell.angle_beta   90.00
_cell.angle_gamma   90.00
#
_symmetry.space_group_name_H-M   'P 1'
#
loop_
_entity.id
_entity.type
_entity.pdbx_description
1 polymer ?
#
loop_
_entity_poly.entity_id
_entity_poly.type
_entity_poly.pdbx_seq_one_letter_code
_entity_poly.pdbx_strand_id
1 'polypeptide(L)'
;MAAIVGPDPLFGLRNNFYVGAYQAAINSSEIPNLSPDDAVERDCLVYRSYIALGSYQETVISSLHEWLADPAVGSNPILRLIAGTIFMHEQDYNEALKHTNAGGTMELHALNVQIFLKMHRSDYAEKQLRVMQAVDEDHTLTQLATAWLNLAVGGSKIQEAYLIFQDFSERYQMTSLVLNGKAVCCMHKGQFDEAETLLLEALNRDAKDPETLANLVVCSLHLGKPSSRYLSQLKLSHPEHTLVVRASAAEEAFDRAVQTVA
;
A
#
# COMPACT_ATOMS: atom_id res chain seq x y z
N MET A 1 33.44 31.44 -2.39
CA MET A 1 33.76 30.39 -3.39
C MET A 1 32.45 29.78 -3.83
N ALA A 2 31.97 30.13 -5.01
CA ALA A 2 30.78 29.51 -5.59
C ALA A 2 31.17 28.11 -6.07
N ALA A 3 30.54 27.07 -5.52
CA ALA A 3 30.68 25.72 -6.05
C ALA A 3 30.17 25.73 -7.50
N ILE A 4 31.03 25.32 -8.43
CA ILE A 4 30.65 25.10 -9.81
C ILE A 4 29.68 23.92 -9.79
N VAL A 5 28.38 24.20 -9.92
CA VAL A 5 27.35 23.18 -10.09
C VAL A 5 27.58 22.56 -11.46
N GLY A 6 28.29 21.43 -11.48
CA GLY A 6 28.35 20.58 -12.67
C GLY A 6 26.94 20.11 -13.07
N PRO A 7 26.76 19.55 -14.27
CA PRO A 7 25.47 19.00 -14.67
C PRO A 7 25.00 17.98 -13.63
N ASP A 8 23.79 18.18 -13.11
CA ASP A 8 23.15 17.30 -12.14
C ASP A 8 23.12 15.86 -12.67
N PRO A 9 23.91 14.94 -12.09
CA PRO A 9 24.10 13.61 -12.66
C PRO A 9 22.82 12.78 -12.64
N LEU A 10 21.86 13.11 -11.76
CA LEU A 10 20.59 12.42 -11.63
C LEU A 10 19.47 13.01 -12.47
N PHE A 11 19.72 14.12 -13.18
CA PHE A 11 18.68 14.85 -13.91
C PHE A 11 17.92 13.95 -14.91
N GLY A 12 18.64 13.15 -15.70
CA GLY A 12 18.04 12.24 -16.68
C GLY A 12 17.21 11.13 -16.03
N LEU A 13 17.71 10.57 -14.93
CA LEU A 13 17.04 9.52 -14.16
C LEU A 13 15.76 10.05 -13.51
N ARG A 14 15.82 11.22 -12.86
CA ARG A 14 14.65 11.92 -12.28
C ARG A 14 13.61 12.19 -13.35
N ASN A 15 14.01 12.72 -14.50
CA ASN A 15 13.08 13.01 -15.59
C ASN A 15 12.38 11.74 -16.08
N ASN A 16 13.13 10.66 -16.34
CA ASN A 16 12.56 9.36 -16.75
C ASN A 16 11.58 8.80 -15.70
N PHE A 17 11.93 8.92 -14.42
CA PHE A 17 11.06 8.51 -13.32
C PHE A 17 9.77 9.34 -13.28
N TYR A 18 9.86 10.67 -13.30
CA TYR A 18 8.70 11.56 -13.17
C TYR A 18 7.74 11.50 -14.35
N VAL A 19 8.21 11.15 -15.55
CA VAL A 19 7.35 10.95 -16.73
C VAL A 19 6.80 9.52 -16.84
N GLY A 20 7.07 8.65 -15.86
CA GLY A 20 6.59 7.26 -15.83
C GLY A 20 7.34 6.30 -16.75
N ALA A 21 8.49 6.71 -17.30
CA ALA A 21 9.37 5.86 -18.11
C ALA A 21 10.26 4.99 -17.21
N TYR A 22 9.63 4.19 -16.35
CA TYR A 22 10.29 3.40 -15.30
C TYR A 22 11.38 2.45 -15.84
N GLN A 23 11.13 1.82 -17.00
CA GLN A 23 12.13 0.93 -17.61
C GLN A 23 13.35 1.71 -18.12
N ALA A 24 13.14 2.92 -18.65
CA ALA A 24 14.23 3.79 -19.08
C ALA A 24 15.01 4.36 -17.88
N ALA A 25 14.33 4.64 -16.77
CA ALA A 25 14.98 5.02 -15.50
C ALA A 25 15.89 3.89 -15.01
N ILE A 26 15.41 2.64 -15.01
CA ILE A 26 16.24 1.47 -14.65
C ILE A 26 17.46 1.34 -15.58
N ASN A 27 17.26 1.44 -16.90
CA ASN A 27 18.35 1.31 -17.87
C ASN A 27 19.37 2.45 -17.78
N SER A 28 19.01 3.59 -17.20
CA SER A 28 19.88 4.76 -16.99
C SER A 28 20.48 4.83 -15.58
N SER A 29 20.40 3.74 -14.81
CA SER A 29 20.93 3.66 -13.44
C SER A 29 22.45 3.51 -13.37
N GLU A 30 23.14 3.11 -14.44
CA GLU A 30 24.60 2.99 -14.43
C GLU A 30 25.28 4.36 -14.56
N ILE A 31 25.33 5.09 -13.44
CA ILE A 31 25.98 6.41 -13.34
C ILE A 31 27.25 6.28 -12.49
N PRO A 32 28.45 6.40 -13.08
CA PRO A 32 29.71 6.29 -12.35
C PRO A 32 30.02 7.57 -11.55
N ASN A 33 30.83 7.44 -10.49
CA ASN A 33 31.36 8.55 -9.68
C ASN A 33 30.30 9.45 -9.01
N LEU A 34 29.20 8.86 -8.54
CA LEU A 34 28.21 9.57 -7.73
C LEU A 34 28.75 9.84 -6.33
N SER A 35 28.31 10.95 -5.73
CA SER A 35 28.44 11.15 -4.29
C SER A 35 27.61 10.10 -3.54
N PRO A 36 27.91 9.80 -2.27
CA PRO A 36 27.10 8.89 -1.46
C PRO A 36 25.62 9.27 -1.45
N ASP A 37 25.32 10.57 -1.36
CA ASP A 37 23.95 11.09 -1.34
C ASP A 37 23.26 10.91 -2.70
N ASP A 38 23.96 11.20 -3.80
CA ASP A 38 23.40 11.03 -5.16
C ASP A 38 23.23 9.55 -5.52
N ALA A 39 24.10 8.67 -5.03
CA ALA A 39 23.95 7.23 -5.22
C ALA A 39 22.67 6.71 -4.55
N VAL A 40 22.41 7.14 -3.31
CA VAL A 40 21.18 6.76 -2.59
C VAL A 40 19.93 7.26 -3.31
N GLU A 41 19.95 8.50 -3.79
CA GLU A 41 18.79 9.05 -4.51
C GLU A 41 18.55 8.36 -5.85
N ARG A 42 19.61 8.10 -6.62
CA ARG A 42 19.54 7.29 -7.84
C ARG A 42 18.81 5.98 -7.55
N ASP A 43 19.26 5.27 -6.54
CA ASP A 43 18.77 3.94 -6.26
C ASP A 43 17.33 3.95 -5.74
N CYS A 44 16.95 4.97 -4.96
CA CYS A 44 15.55 5.20 -4.58
C CYS A 44 14.64 5.36 -5.81
N LEU A 45 15.07 6.12 -6.83
CA LEU A 45 14.29 6.32 -8.06
C LEU A 45 14.21 5.04 -8.90
N VAL A 46 15.30 4.28 -8.97
CA VAL A 46 15.36 2.99 -9.68
C VAL A 46 14.46 1.96 -9.01
N TYR A 47 14.44 1.87 -7.68
CA TYR A 47 13.56 0.92 -6.99
C TYR A 47 12.10 1.31 -7.01
N ARG A 48 11.78 2.61 -6.90
CA ARG A 48 10.41 3.08 -7.15
C ARG A 48 9.96 2.74 -8.57
N SER A 49 10.89 2.71 -9.54
CA SER A 49 10.62 2.25 -10.91
C SER A 49 10.39 0.73 -10.98
N TYR A 50 11.18 -0.08 -10.29
CA TYR A 50 10.97 -1.54 -10.20
C TYR A 50 9.65 -1.91 -9.53
N ILE A 51 9.29 -1.22 -8.44
CA ILE A 51 7.98 -1.36 -7.77
C ILE A 51 6.86 -0.99 -8.74
N ALA A 52 6.99 0.14 -9.44
CA ALA A 52 5.99 0.59 -10.41
C ALA A 52 5.83 -0.37 -11.61
N LEU A 53 6.86 -1.16 -11.95
CA LEU A 53 6.83 -2.17 -13.00
C LEU A 53 6.49 -3.58 -12.51
N GLY A 54 6.31 -3.80 -11.20
CA GLY A 54 6.00 -5.11 -10.64
C GLY A 54 7.10 -6.17 -10.78
N SER A 55 8.35 -5.76 -11.05
CA SER A 55 9.48 -6.67 -11.37
C SER A 55 10.51 -6.74 -10.23
N TYR A 56 10.07 -7.01 -9.00
CA TYR A 56 10.83 -6.74 -7.76
C TYR A 56 11.39 -7.98 -7.03
N GLN A 57 11.19 -9.21 -7.51
CA GLN A 57 11.17 -10.36 -6.59
C GLN A 57 12.52 -10.94 -6.13
N GLU A 58 13.64 -10.86 -6.86
CA GLU A 58 14.88 -11.53 -6.40
C GLU A 58 16.10 -10.60 -6.38
N THR A 59 16.32 -9.86 -7.47
CA THR A 59 17.45 -8.93 -7.58
C THR A 59 17.32 -7.75 -6.61
N VAL A 60 16.11 -7.19 -6.47
CA VAL A 60 15.87 -6.03 -5.59
C VAL A 60 16.01 -6.42 -4.12
N ILE A 61 15.48 -7.58 -3.72
CA ILE A 61 15.57 -8.07 -2.34
C ILE A 61 17.04 -8.30 -1.95
N SER A 62 17.83 -8.92 -2.83
CA SER A 62 19.25 -9.18 -2.57
C SER A 62 20.04 -7.88 -2.39
N SER A 63 19.85 -6.90 -3.27
CA SER A 63 20.49 -5.59 -3.15
C SER A 63 20.03 -4.80 -1.92
N LEU A 64 18.76 -4.92 -1.51
CA LEU A 64 18.26 -4.28 -0.28
C LEU A 64 18.96 -4.81 0.96
N HIS A 65 19.19 -6.12 1.06
CA HIS A 65 19.90 -6.70 2.20
C HIS A 65 21.34 -6.20 2.30
N GLU A 66 22.04 -6.09 1.17
CA GLU A 66 23.42 -5.56 1.13
C GLU A 66 23.49 -4.12 1.65
N TRP A 67 22.50 -3.29 1.33
CA TRP A 67 22.54 -1.87 1.69
C TRP A 67 21.98 -1.58 3.07
N LEU A 68 21.01 -2.37 3.53
CA LEU A 68 20.56 -2.33 4.92
C LEU A 68 21.65 -2.81 5.89
N ALA A 69 22.63 -3.59 5.40
CA ALA A 69 23.80 -3.97 6.17
C ALA A 69 24.84 -2.84 6.29
N ASP A 70 24.84 -1.84 5.40
CA ASP A 70 25.71 -0.67 5.49
C ASP A 70 25.12 0.36 6.47
N PRO A 71 25.79 0.67 7.60
CA PRO A 71 25.28 1.64 8.58
C PRO A 71 25.10 3.06 8.05
N ALA A 72 25.83 3.45 6.99
CA ALA A 72 25.73 4.79 6.41
C ALA A 72 24.48 4.97 5.54
N VAL A 73 24.09 3.90 4.83
CA VAL A 73 22.96 3.90 3.89
C VAL A 73 21.69 3.40 4.57
N GLY A 74 21.82 2.37 5.42
CA GLY A 74 20.74 1.73 6.16
C GLY A 74 20.03 2.63 7.16
N SER A 75 20.60 3.78 7.55
CA SER A 75 19.90 4.78 8.37
C SER A 75 18.93 5.66 7.59
N ASN A 76 18.99 5.68 6.26
CA ASN A 76 18.16 6.56 5.43
C ASN A 76 16.66 6.17 5.55
N PRO A 77 15.78 7.08 6.01
CA PRO A 77 14.35 6.79 6.18
C PRO A 77 13.64 6.36 4.90
N ILE A 78 14.02 6.89 3.74
CA ILE A 78 13.39 6.57 2.44
C ILE A 78 13.73 5.14 2.03
N LEU A 79 15.00 4.75 2.14
CA LEU A 79 15.44 3.39 1.85
C LEU A 79 14.71 2.39 2.76
N ARG A 80 14.60 2.71 4.05
CA ARG A 80 13.90 1.87 5.04
C ARG A 80 12.41 1.76 4.75
N LEU A 81 11.78 2.83 4.24
CA LEU A 81 10.37 2.81 3.81
C LEU A 81 10.16 1.93 2.58
N ILE A 82 11.06 2.03 1.60
CA ILE A 82 11.06 1.19 0.39
C ILE A 82 11.24 -0.28 0.79
N ALA A 83 12.26 -0.57 1.60
CA ALA A 83 12.54 -1.92 2.10
C ALA A 83 11.34 -2.49 2.87
N GLY A 84 10.77 -1.71 3.80
CA GLY A 84 9.60 -2.12 4.57
C GLY A 84 8.38 -2.42 3.69
N THR A 85 8.14 -1.60 2.65
CA THR A 85 7.03 -1.83 1.70
C THR A 85 7.22 -3.12 0.91
N ILE A 86 8.45 -3.39 0.45
CA ILE A 86 8.78 -4.60 -0.31
C ILE A 86 8.65 -5.84 0.58
N PHE A 87 9.25 -5.84 1.77
CA PHE A 87 9.13 -6.96 2.71
C PHE A 87 7.68 -7.19 3.17
N MET A 88 6.88 -6.14 3.31
CA MET A 88 5.45 -6.26 3.58
C MET A 88 4.70 -6.96 2.42
N HIS A 89 5.07 -6.69 1.17
CA HIS A 89 4.48 -7.35 0.00
C HIS A 89 4.87 -8.83 -0.08
N GLU A 90 6.11 -9.17 0.25
CA GLU A 90 6.62 -10.55 0.36
C GLU A 90 6.08 -11.30 1.58
N GLN A 91 5.25 -10.64 2.40
CA GLN A 91 4.69 -11.17 3.66
C GLN A 91 5.74 -11.49 4.74
N ASP A 92 6.98 -11.02 4.58
CA ASP A 92 8.01 -11.07 5.62
C ASP A 92 7.90 -9.86 6.56
N TYR A 93 6.89 -9.90 7.41
CA TYR A 93 6.61 -8.83 8.35
C TYR A 93 7.69 -8.64 9.42
N ASN A 94 8.44 -9.71 9.74
CA ASN A 94 9.46 -9.65 10.78
C ASN A 94 10.69 -8.89 10.29
N GLU A 95 11.18 -9.18 9.08
CA GLU A 95 12.27 -8.39 8.48
C GLU A 95 11.84 -6.94 8.24
N ALA A 96 10.61 -6.71 7.77
CA ALA A 96 10.08 -5.36 7.60
C ALA A 96 10.20 -4.53 8.89
N LEU A 97 9.72 -5.07 10.02
CA LEU A 97 9.70 -4.38 11.32
C LEU A 97 11.10 -4.12 11.90
N LYS A 98 12.09 -4.97 11.62
CA LYS A 98 13.49 -4.71 12.02
C LYS A 98 13.99 -3.39 11.44
N HIS A 99 13.64 -3.14 10.18
CA HIS A 99 14.10 -1.97 9.46
C HIS A 99 13.19 -0.76 9.63
N THR A 100 11.91 -0.89 9.96
CA THR A 100 10.99 0.25 10.02
C THR A 100 10.75 0.80 11.44
N ASN A 101 11.08 0.06 12.51
CA ASN A 101 10.75 0.46 13.89
C ASN A 101 11.75 1.46 14.52
N ALA A 102 13.02 1.50 14.08
CA ALA A 102 14.03 2.35 14.72
C ALA A 102 13.96 3.83 14.30
N GLY A 103 13.73 4.81 15.19
CA GLY A 103 13.84 6.24 14.84
C GLY A 103 13.06 6.68 13.59
N GLY A 104 11.78 6.30 13.53
CA GLY A 104 10.95 6.44 12.33
C GLY A 104 10.45 7.86 12.05
N THR A 105 10.25 8.15 10.76
CA THR A 105 9.42 9.27 10.29
C THR A 105 7.93 8.92 10.39
N MET A 106 7.05 9.90 10.19
CA MET A 106 5.60 9.67 10.19
C MET A 106 5.17 8.56 9.22
N GLU A 107 5.81 8.47 8.05
CA GLU A 107 5.57 7.43 7.04
C GLU A 107 5.98 6.04 7.52
N LEU A 108 7.14 5.91 8.19
CA LEU A 108 7.60 4.65 8.76
C LEU A 108 6.67 4.17 9.88
N HIS A 109 6.18 5.09 10.72
CA HIS A 109 5.18 4.75 11.73
C HIS A 109 3.84 4.30 11.12
N ALA A 110 3.37 4.98 10.08
CA ALA A 110 2.16 4.58 9.35
C ALA A 110 2.32 3.18 8.71
N LEU A 111 3.48 2.90 8.11
CA LEU A 111 3.79 1.59 7.56
C LEU A 111 3.84 0.51 8.66
N ASN A 112 4.40 0.81 9.83
CA ASN A 112 4.39 -0.12 10.98
C ASN A 112 2.97 -0.47 11.41
N VAL A 113 2.06 0.51 11.44
CA VAL A 113 0.63 0.26 11.73
C VAL A 113 0.06 -0.72 10.70
N GLN A 114 0.30 -0.52 9.41
CA GLN A 114 -0.15 -1.46 8.37
C GLN A 114 0.40 -2.87 8.57
N ILE A 115 1.71 -3.00 8.83
CA ILE A 115 2.36 -4.29 9.08
C ILE A 115 1.75 -4.99 10.29
N PHE A 116 1.57 -4.29 11.42
CA PHE A 116 0.97 -4.88 12.61
C PHE A 116 -0.48 -5.33 12.39
N LEU A 117 -1.26 -4.59 11.60
CA LEU A 117 -2.62 -4.99 11.21
C LEU A 117 -2.61 -6.24 10.33
N LYS A 118 -1.67 -6.34 9.37
CA LYS A 118 -1.49 -7.52 8.52
C LYS A 118 -1.02 -8.75 9.32
N MET A 119 -0.26 -8.56 10.39
CA MET A 119 0.09 -9.61 11.35
C MET A 119 -1.05 -10.00 12.30
N HIS A 120 -2.24 -9.41 12.17
CA HIS A 120 -3.38 -9.59 13.08
C HIS A 120 -3.07 -9.20 14.53
N ARG A 121 -2.16 -8.23 14.74
CA ARG A 121 -1.74 -7.71 16.04
C ARG A 121 -2.19 -6.26 16.22
N SER A 122 -3.49 -6.08 16.45
CA SER A 122 -4.09 -4.75 16.70
C SER A 122 -3.54 -4.07 17.95
N ASP A 123 -3.06 -4.84 18.93
CA ASP A 123 -2.44 -4.34 20.16
C ASP A 123 -1.13 -3.58 19.91
N TYR A 124 -0.29 -4.07 19.00
CA TYR A 124 0.93 -3.36 18.60
C TYR A 124 0.65 -2.21 17.65
N ALA A 125 -0.35 -2.34 16.76
CA ALA A 125 -0.80 -1.26 15.89
C ALA A 125 -1.30 -0.05 16.72
N GLU A 126 -2.07 -0.29 17.78
CA GLU A 126 -2.53 0.77 18.69
C GLU A 126 -1.35 1.48 19.39
N LYS A 127 -0.33 0.74 19.83
CA LYS A 127 0.86 1.33 20.45
C LYS A 127 1.61 2.23 19.48
N GLN A 128 1.79 1.81 18.22
CA GLN A 128 2.41 2.66 17.20
C GLN A 128 1.55 3.89 16.88
N LEU A 129 0.23 3.73 16.81
CA LEU A 129 -0.66 4.85 16.55
C LEU A 129 -0.57 5.93 17.63
N ARG A 130 -0.44 5.54 18.91
CA ARG A 130 -0.22 6.51 20.01
C ARG A 130 1.07 7.30 19.84
N VAL A 131 2.12 6.69 19.28
CA VAL A 131 3.36 7.41 18.96
C VAL A 131 3.10 8.43 17.86
N MET A 132 2.36 8.07 16.81
CA MET A 132 1.98 9.00 15.74
C MET A 132 1.15 10.18 16.26
N GLN A 133 0.15 9.91 17.11
CA GLN A 133 -0.70 10.92 17.74
C GLN A 133 0.09 11.85 18.67
N ALA A 134 1.11 11.34 19.37
CA ALA A 134 1.98 12.16 20.20
C ALA A 134 2.89 13.10 19.39
N VAL A 135 3.21 12.74 18.14
CA VAL A 135 3.97 13.60 17.22
C VAL A 135 3.05 14.66 16.60
N ASP A 136 1.96 14.22 15.98
CA ASP A 136 0.94 15.10 15.39
C ASP A 136 -0.36 14.31 15.17
N GLU A 137 -1.37 14.63 15.98
CA GLU A 137 -2.69 13.99 15.94
C GLU A 137 -3.49 14.39 14.69
N ASP A 138 -3.36 15.63 14.22
CA ASP A 138 -4.12 16.17 13.08
C ASP A 138 -3.48 15.83 11.73
N HIS A 139 -2.26 15.27 11.74
CA HIS A 139 -1.57 14.84 10.53
C HIS A 139 -2.41 13.84 9.73
N THR A 140 -2.52 14.04 8.42
CA THR A 140 -3.35 13.19 7.54
C THR A 140 -2.99 11.71 7.63
N LEU A 141 -1.70 11.37 7.75
CA LEU A 141 -1.25 9.98 7.95
C LEU A 141 -1.68 9.40 9.31
N THR A 142 -1.69 10.21 10.38
CA THR A 142 -2.16 9.77 11.70
C THR A 142 -3.66 9.48 11.66
N GLN A 143 -4.44 10.36 11.03
CA GLN A 143 -5.87 10.18 10.83
C GLN A 143 -6.16 8.94 9.97
N LEU A 144 -5.42 8.74 8.88
CA LEU A 144 -5.56 7.56 8.03
C LEU A 144 -5.19 6.25 8.76
N ALA A 145 -4.09 6.26 9.53
CA ALA A 145 -3.70 5.11 10.36
C ALA A 145 -4.73 4.80 11.45
N THR A 146 -5.37 5.84 12.01
CA THR A 146 -6.49 5.71 12.95
C THR A 146 -7.68 5.03 12.28
N ALA A 147 -8.04 5.44 11.06
CA ALA A 147 -9.12 4.82 10.31
C ALA A 147 -8.84 3.33 10.00
N TRP A 148 -7.61 2.96 9.63
CA TRP A 148 -7.23 1.56 9.42
C TRP A 148 -7.36 0.70 10.69
N LEU A 149 -6.87 1.20 11.82
CA LEU A 149 -6.98 0.50 13.10
C LEU A 149 -8.45 0.33 13.51
N ASN A 150 -9.24 1.41 13.39
CA ASN A 150 -10.66 1.40 13.74
C ASN A 150 -11.46 0.42 12.86
N LEU A 151 -11.15 0.34 11.57
CA LEU A 151 -11.71 -0.68 10.66
C LEU A 151 -11.34 -2.11 11.09
N ALA A 152 -10.08 -2.34 11.48
CA ALA A 152 -9.61 -3.66 11.90
C ALA A 152 -10.19 -4.11 13.25
N VAL A 153 -10.38 -3.20 14.20
CA VAL A 153 -11.00 -3.49 15.51
C VAL A 153 -12.50 -3.73 15.37
N GLY A 154 -13.18 -2.95 14.52
CA GLY A 154 -14.61 -3.07 14.27
C GLY A 154 -15.50 -2.54 15.40
N GLY A 155 -16.78 -2.94 15.37
CA GLY A 155 -17.77 -2.54 16.38
C GLY A 155 -18.08 -1.04 16.35
N SER A 156 -18.08 -0.39 17.52
CA SER A 156 -18.37 1.05 17.64
C SER A 156 -17.34 1.95 16.97
N LYS A 157 -16.13 1.44 16.71
CA LYS A 157 -15.02 2.18 16.06
C LYS A 157 -15.23 2.39 14.57
N ILE A 158 -16.10 1.62 13.92
CA ILE A 158 -16.42 1.81 12.49
C ILE A 158 -17.01 3.20 12.22
N GLN A 159 -17.84 3.72 13.14
CA GLN A 159 -18.41 5.06 12.96
C GLN A 159 -17.33 6.15 13.02
N GLU A 160 -16.31 5.97 13.86
CA GLU A 160 -15.16 6.87 13.95
C GLU A 160 -14.34 6.84 12.66
N ALA A 161 -14.07 5.64 12.11
CA ALA A 161 -13.41 5.50 10.81
C ALA A 161 -14.21 6.16 9.66
N TYR A 162 -15.54 6.01 9.66
CA TYR A 162 -16.40 6.64 8.68
C TYR A 162 -16.29 8.17 8.70
N LEU A 163 -16.29 8.77 9.90
CA LEU A 163 -16.16 10.22 10.07
C LEU A 163 -14.80 10.72 9.56
N ILE A 164 -13.72 9.99 9.81
CA ILE A 164 -12.39 10.36 9.28
C ILE A 164 -12.40 10.37 7.74
N PHE A 165 -12.95 9.34 7.10
CA PHE A 165 -13.04 9.32 5.63
C PHE A 165 -14.03 10.35 5.09
N GLN A 166 -15.09 10.69 5.84
CA GLN A 166 -15.99 11.78 5.49
C GLN A 166 -15.25 13.12 5.52
N ASP A 167 -14.51 13.42 6.59
CA ASP A 167 -13.69 14.62 6.70
C ASP A 167 -12.67 14.70 5.57
N PHE A 168 -12.05 13.58 5.17
CA PHE A 168 -11.16 13.54 4.01
C PHE A 168 -11.89 13.85 2.70
N SER A 169 -13.13 13.39 2.54
CA SER A 169 -13.93 13.70 1.34
C SER A 169 -14.37 15.16 1.26
N GLU A 170 -14.48 15.85 2.40
CA GLU A 170 -14.85 17.27 2.47
C GLU A 170 -13.63 18.19 2.32
N ARG A 171 -12.48 17.79 2.88
CA ARG A 171 -11.24 18.59 2.86
C ARG A 171 -10.41 18.41 1.59
N TYR A 172 -10.48 17.24 0.96
CA TYR A 172 -9.66 16.89 -0.20
C TYR A 172 -10.53 16.47 -1.38
N GLN A 173 -9.91 16.37 -2.57
CA GLN A 173 -10.59 15.82 -3.73
C GLN A 173 -11.02 14.38 -3.45
N MET A 174 -12.23 14.02 -3.87
CA MET A 174 -12.77 12.68 -3.69
C MET A 174 -12.01 11.67 -4.58
N THR A 175 -11.01 11.01 -3.99
CA THR A 175 -10.20 9.96 -4.64
C THR A 175 -10.87 8.59 -4.50
N SER A 176 -10.47 7.64 -5.35
CA SER A 176 -10.94 6.24 -5.24
C SER A 176 -10.62 5.65 -3.87
N LEU A 177 -9.49 5.99 -3.25
CA LEU A 177 -9.13 5.53 -1.91
C LEU A 177 -10.14 5.98 -0.85
N VAL A 178 -10.50 7.27 -0.85
CA VAL A 178 -11.45 7.81 0.13
C VAL A 178 -12.84 7.22 -0.07
N LEU A 179 -13.30 7.10 -1.33
CA LEU A 179 -14.58 6.49 -1.66
C LEU A 179 -14.64 5.02 -1.21
N ASN A 180 -13.60 4.24 -1.49
CA ASN A 180 -13.50 2.86 -1.01
C ASN A 180 -13.50 2.78 0.51
N GLY A 181 -12.74 3.64 1.19
CA GLY A 181 -12.72 3.70 2.65
C GLY A 181 -14.10 3.96 3.26
N LYS A 182 -14.84 4.94 2.72
CA LYS A 182 -16.23 5.23 3.14
C LYS A 182 -17.15 4.04 2.86
N ALA A 183 -17.06 3.45 1.67
CA ALA A 183 -17.87 2.30 1.28
C ALA A 183 -17.65 1.10 2.20
N VAL A 184 -16.39 0.78 2.51
CA VAL A 184 -16.05 -0.30 3.45
C VAL A 184 -16.64 -0.02 4.84
N CYS A 185 -16.57 1.22 5.33
CA CYS A 185 -17.24 1.58 6.59
C CYS A 185 -18.76 1.37 6.53
N CYS A 186 -19.43 1.76 5.44
CA CYS A 186 -20.87 1.51 5.24
C CYS A 186 -21.19 0.01 5.19
N MET A 187 -20.37 -0.80 4.52
CA MET A 187 -20.50 -2.25 4.48
C MET A 187 -20.39 -2.87 5.88
N HIS A 188 -19.44 -2.42 6.70
CA HIS A 188 -19.31 -2.86 8.09
C HIS A 188 -20.50 -2.47 8.97
N LYS A 189 -21.22 -1.39 8.63
CA LYS A 189 -22.47 -0.97 9.29
C LYS A 189 -23.72 -1.69 8.75
N GLY A 190 -23.57 -2.54 7.74
CA GLY A 190 -24.68 -3.23 7.06
C GLY A 190 -25.44 -2.36 6.05
N GLN A 191 -24.95 -1.16 5.76
CA GLN A 191 -25.57 -0.20 4.83
C GLN A 191 -25.05 -0.43 3.41
N PHE A 192 -25.41 -1.57 2.81
CA PHE A 192 -24.88 -1.98 1.51
C PHE A 192 -25.39 -1.13 0.34
N ASP A 193 -26.59 -0.58 0.40
CA ASP A 193 -27.12 0.30 -0.67
C ASP A 193 -26.33 1.62 -0.79
N GLU A 194 -25.94 2.19 0.35
CA GLU A 194 -25.10 3.39 0.38
C GLU A 194 -23.67 3.08 -0.09
N ALA A 195 -23.13 1.93 0.34
CA ALA A 195 -21.82 1.47 -0.11
C ALA A 195 -21.77 1.25 -1.63
N GLU A 196 -22.80 0.65 -2.23
CA GLU A 196 -22.88 0.46 -3.68
C GLU A 196 -22.83 1.79 -4.43
N THR A 197 -23.55 2.81 -3.93
CA THR A 197 -23.56 4.15 -4.54
C THR A 197 -22.16 4.76 -4.55
N LEU A 198 -21.45 4.68 -3.42
CA LEU A 198 -20.07 5.19 -3.29
C LEU A 198 -19.09 4.42 -4.18
N LEU A 199 -19.24 3.09 -4.27
CA LEU A 199 -18.37 2.25 -5.10
C LEU A 199 -18.62 2.43 -6.60
N LEU A 200 -19.87 2.67 -7.01
CA LEU A 200 -20.17 3.02 -8.41
C LEU A 200 -19.59 4.40 -8.77
N GLU A 201 -19.57 5.35 -7.84
CA GLU A 201 -18.85 6.60 -8.05
C GLU A 201 -17.34 6.36 -8.21
N ALA A 202 -16.73 5.51 -7.37
CA ALA A 202 -15.32 5.15 -7.48
C ALA A 202 -15.01 4.48 -8.82
N LEU A 203 -15.88 3.58 -9.28
CA LEU A 203 -15.73 2.87 -10.55
C LEU A 203 -15.82 3.81 -11.76
N ASN A 204 -16.67 4.83 -11.70
CA ASN A 204 -16.77 5.85 -12.76
C ASN A 204 -15.51 6.72 -12.85
N ARG A 205 -14.76 6.86 -11.75
CA ARG A 205 -13.49 7.60 -11.71
C ARG A 205 -12.33 6.73 -12.19
N ASP A 206 -12.21 5.52 -11.66
CA ASP A 206 -11.21 4.55 -12.07
C ASP A 206 -11.84 3.16 -12.22
N ALA A 207 -12.09 2.78 -13.48
CA ALA A 207 -12.71 1.52 -13.81
C ALA A 207 -11.79 0.30 -13.60
N LYS A 208 -10.49 0.50 -13.37
CA LYS A 208 -9.47 -0.57 -13.22
C LYS A 208 -8.93 -0.71 -11.81
N ASP A 209 -9.39 0.12 -10.88
CA ASP A 209 -8.98 0.07 -9.49
C ASP A 209 -9.34 -1.30 -8.86
N PRO A 210 -8.35 -2.08 -8.39
CA PRO A 210 -8.58 -3.42 -7.86
C PRO A 210 -9.49 -3.41 -6.62
N GLU A 211 -9.28 -2.43 -5.73
CA GLU A 211 -10.02 -2.35 -4.46
C GLU A 211 -11.49 -2.03 -4.70
N THR A 212 -11.80 -1.11 -5.62
CA THR A 212 -13.18 -0.81 -6.04
C THR A 212 -13.89 -2.05 -6.58
N LEU A 213 -13.23 -2.79 -7.48
CA LEU A 213 -13.81 -4.02 -8.04
C LEU A 213 -14.03 -5.09 -6.98
N ALA A 214 -13.06 -5.27 -6.07
CA ALA A 214 -13.17 -6.23 -4.97
C ALA A 214 -14.33 -5.87 -4.02
N ASN A 215 -14.44 -4.60 -3.62
CA ASN A 215 -15.52 -4.12 -2.76
C ASN A 215 -16.89 -4.24 -3.45
N LEU A 216 -16.99 -3.97 -4.76
CA LEU A 216 -18.22 -4.17 -5.54
C LEU A 216 -18.65 -5.64 -5.59
N VAL A 217 -17.71 -6.58 -5.69
CA VAL A 217 -18.03 -8.02 -5.63
C VAL A 217 -18.71 -8.34 -4.30
N VAL A 218 -18.10 -7.95 -3.17
CA VAL A 218 -18.64 -8.23 -1.83
C VAL A 218 -19.99 -7.53 -1.63
N CYS A 219 -20.09 -6.25 -1.99
CA CYS A 219 -21.32 -5.48 -1.86
C CYS A 219 -22.47 -6.07 -2.69
N SER A 220 -22.19 -6.45 -3.95
CA SER A 220 -23.19 -7.06 -4.84
C SER A 220 -23.70 -8.40 -4.30
N LEU A 221 -22.82 -9.22 -3.73
CA LEU A 221 -23.19 -10.50 -3.12
C LEU A 221 -24.16 -10.29 -1.94
N HIS A 222 -23.91 -9.29 -1.08
CA HIS A 222 -24.80 -8.96 0.03
C HIS A 222 -26.16 -8.42 -0.41
N LEU A 223 -26.21 -7.72 -1.54
CA LEU A 223 -27.46 -7.21 -2.14
C LEU A 223 -28.20 -8.28 -2.98
N GLY A 224 -27.65 -9.49 -3.12
CA GLY A 224 -28.22 -10.54 -3.96
C GLY A 224 -28.14 -10.26 -5.47
N LYS A 225 -27.25 -9.36 -5.89
CA LYS A 225 -27.02 -8.97 -7.28
C LYS A 225 -25.90 -9.82 -7.91
N PRO A 226 -25.89 -10.01 -9.25
CA PRO A 226 -24.82 -10.75 -9.91
C PRO A 226 -23.48 -10.01 -9.84
N SER A 227 -22.49 -10.59 -9.17
CA SER A 227 -21.14 -10.04 -9.01
C SER A 227 -20.11 -10.56 -10.02
N SER A 228 -20.52 -11.51 -10.89
CA SER A 228 -19.63 -12.22 -11.82
C SER A 228 -18.86 -11.30 -12.77
N ARG A 229 -19.48 -10.19 -13.20
CA ARG A 229 -18.85 -9.18 -14.05
C ARG A 229 -17.62 -8.57 -13.37
N TYR A 230 -17.78 -8.10 -12.14
CA TYR A 230 -16.69 -7.44 -11.39
C TYR A 230 -15.59 -8.43 -11.03
N LEU A 231 -15.97 -9.65 -10.63
CA LEU A 231 -15.01 -10.70 -10.32
C LEU A 231 -14.18 -11.11 -11.54
N SER A 232 -14.82 -11.25 -12.71
CA SER A 232 -14.12 -11.57 -13.96
C SER A 232 -13.14 -10.46 -14.35
N GLN A 233 -13.55 -9.21 -14.19
CA GLN A 233 -12.69 -8.07 -14.46
C GLN A 233 -11.48 -8.04 -13.52
N LEU A 234 -11.69 -8.28 -12.22
CA LEU A 234 -10.61 -8.33 -11.22
C LEU A 234 -9.63 -9.48 -11.51
N LYS A 235 -10.13 -10.68 -11.87
CA LYS A 235 -9.28 -11.82 -12.25
C LYS A 235 -8.42 -11.51 -13.49
N LEU A 236 -8.90 -10.69 -14.41
CA LEU A 236 -8.17 -10.31 -15.63
C LEU A 236 -7.17 -9.19 -15.39
N SER A 237 -7.49 -8.19 -14.56
CA SER A 237 -6.62 -7.04 -14.32
C SER A 237 -5.57 -7.29 -13.24
N HIS A 238 -5.94 -7.97 -12.15
CA HIS A 238 -5.09 -8.16 -10.97
C HIS A 238 -5.23 -9.58 -10.39
N PRO A 239 -4.59 -10.59 -11.03
CA PRO A 239 -4.68 -11.99 -10.60
C PRO A 239 -4.16 -12.24 -9.19
N GLU A 240 -3.16 -11.47 -8.74
CA GLU A 240 -2.52 -11.59 -7.43
C GLU A 240 -3.32 -10.95 -6.29
N HIS A 241 -4.46 -10.31 -6.60
CA HIS A 241 -5.26 -9.63 -5.59
C HIS A 241 -5.77 -10.62 -4.52
N THR A 242 -5.74 -10.20 -3.25
CA THR A 242 -6.07 -11.06 -2.09
C THR A 242 -7.42 -11.77 -2.25
N LEU A 243 -8.44 -11.09 -2.77
CA LEU A 243 -9.76 -11.68 -3.00
C LEU A 243 -9.73 -12.83 -4.03
N VAL A 244 -8.97 -12.66 -5.11
CA VAL A 244 -8.86 -13.66 -6.20
C VAL A 244 -8.15 -14.91 -5.69
N VAL A 245 -7.01 -14.73 -5.02
CA VAL A 245 -6.23 -15.82 -4.42
C VAL A 245 -7.07 -16.60 -3.41
N ARG A 246 -7.78 -15.90 -2.52
CA ARG A 246 -8.65 -16.55 -1.51
C ARG A 246 -9.83 -17.26 -2.14
N ALA A 247 -10.45 -16.69 -3.19
CA ALA A 247 -11.54 -17.34 -3.91
C ALA A 247 -11.08 -18.63 -4.59
N SER A 248 -9.95 -18.59 -5.32
CA SER A 248 -9.37 -19.77 -5.97
C SER A 248 -9.03 -20.86 -4.96
N ALA A 249 -8.37 -20.50 -3.84
CA ALA A 249 -8.03 -21.45 -2.79
C ALA A 249 -9.28 -22.08 -2.14
N ALA A 250 -10.36 -21.31 -1.99
CA ALA A 250 -11.63 -21.81 -1.46
C ALA A 250 -12.33 -22.75 -2.46
N GLU A 251 -12.34 -22.42 -3.75
CA GLU A 251 -12.86 -23.28 -4.83
C GLU A 251 -12.11 -24.63 -4.83
N GLU A 252 -10.78 -24.62 -4.82
CA GLU A 252 -9.98 -25.85 -4.78
C GLU A 252 -10.21 -26.66 -3.50
N ALA A 253 -10.35 -26.00 -2.35
CA ALA A 253 -10.63 -26.68 -1.09
C ALA A 253 -12.01 -27.36 -1.11
N PHE A 254 -12.99 -26.73 -1.73
CA PHE A 254 -14.31 -27.31 -1.93
C PHE A 254 -14.25 -28.52 -2.87
N ASP A 255 -13.57 -28.41 -4.02
CA ASP A 255 -13.42 -29.52 -4.97
C ASP A 255 -12.73 -30.73 -4.33
N ARG A 256 -11.68 -30.50 -3.53
CA ARG A 256 -11.04 -31.56 -2.75
C ARG A 256 -11.99 -32.21 -1.76
N ALA A 257 -12.82 -31.43 -1.06
CA ALA A 257 -13.80 -31.96 -0.12
C ALA A 257 -14.88 -32.80 -0.83
N VAL A 258 -15.36 -32.35 -1.98
CA VAL A 258 -16.32 -33.12 -2.80
C VAL A 258 -15.72 -34.45 -3.23
N GLN A 259 -14.45 -34.47 -3.67
CA GLN A 259 -13.75 -35.70 -4.05
C GLN A 259 -13.57 -36.69 -2.89
N THR A 260 -13.51 -36.21 -1.64
CA THR A 260 -13.42 -37.10 -0.47
C THR A 260 -14.77 -37.70 -0.03
N VAL A 261 -15.88 -37.12 -0.49
CA VAL A 261 -17.25 -37.57 -0.16
C VAL A 261 -17.85 -38.43 -1.28
N ALA A 262 -17.33 -38.32 -2.51
CA ALA A 262 -17.67 -39.16 -3.65
C ALA A 262 -16.94 -40.52 -3.62
#